data_AF-A0ABD5YQD6-F1
#
_entry.id   AF-A0ABD5YQD6-F1
#
_cell.length_a   1.000
_cell.length_b   1.000
_cell.length_c   1.000
_cell.angle_alpha   90.00
_cell.angle_beta   90.00
_cell.angle_gamma   90.00
#
_symmetry.space_group_name_H-M   'P 1'
#
loop_
_entity.id
_entity.type
_entity.pdbx_description
1 polymer ?
#
loop_
_entity_poly.entity_id
_entity_poly.type
_entity_poly.pdbx_seq_one_letter_code
_entity_poly.pdbx_strand_id
1 'polypeptide(L)'
;MSHTETTSTDAIFDALSNSRRRQLLFALLEHNPQVVSPQSANGEKQYTLKDYHVHLPKLTDNEFITYESNKVEKGPRFEEIRPVLELLESQSDELPGDLV
;
A
#
# COMPACT_ATOMS: atom_id res chain seq x y z
N MET A 1 20.41 1.94 22.86
CA MET A 1 20.08 2.30 21.46
C MET A 1 18.62 1.98 21.27
N SER A 2 17.74 2.92 21.64
CA SER A 2 16.29 2.74 21.60
C SER A 2 15.84 2.72 20.14
N HIS A 3 15.50 1.54 19.62
CA HIS A 3 14.69 1.47 18.40
C HIS A 3 13.28 1.87 18.82
N THR A 4 12.80 2.97 18.27
CA THR A 4 11.41 3.40 18.43
C THR A 4 10.52 2.28 17.91
N GLU A 5 9.77 1.63 18.79
CA GLU A 5 8.57 0.91 18.38
C GLU A 5 7.68 1.95 17.68
N THR A 6 7.67 1.96 16.35
CA THR A 6 6.73 2.76 15.58
C THR A 6 5.34 2.30 16.00
N THR A 7 4.64 3.11 16.79
CA THR A 7 3.28 2.82 17.23
C THR A 7 2.43 2.55 15.98
N SER A 8 1.53 1.56 16.02
CA SER A 8 0.72 1.10 14.88
C SER A 8 0.16 2.25 14.02
N THR A 9 -0.28 3.35 14.66
CA THR A 9 -0.78 4.55 13.99
C THR A 9 0.25 5.32 13.16
N ASP A 10 1.49 5.50 13.64
CA ASP A 10 2.56 6.19 12.90
C ASP A 10 2.95 5.39 11.66
N ALA A 11 2.96 4.07 11.76
CA ALA A 11 3.19 3.17 10.63
C ALA A 11 2.10 3.31 9.56
N ILE A 12 0.83 3.37 9.98
CA ILE A 12 -0.31 3.59 9.07
C ILE A 12 -0.17 4.93 8.35
N PHE A 13 0.12 6.02 9.06
CA PHE A 13 0.25 7.33 8.41
C PHE A 13 1.51 7.43 7.53
N ASP A 14 2.64 6.81 7.91
CA ASP A 14 3.80 6.73 7.02
C ASP A 14 3.46 5.96 5.73
N ALA A 15 2.77 4.82 5.85
CA ALA A 15 2.32 4.05 4.69
C ALA A 15 1.42 4.90 3.76
N LEU A 16 0.46 5.63 4.33
CA LEU A 16 -0.50 6.45 3.58
C LEU A 16 0.06 7.79 3.06
N SER A 17 1.19 8.28 3.56
CA SER A 17 1.75 9.60 3.19
C SER A 17 2.17 9.74 1.72
N ASN A 18 2.23 8.65 0.95
CA ASN A 18 2.63 8.67 -0.46
C ASN A 18 1.53 8.09 -1.37
N SER A 19 1.24 8.80 -2.46
CA SER A 19 0.19 8.41 -3.42
C SER A 19 0.39 7.04 -4.05
N ARG A 20 1.63 6.63 -4.37
CA ARG A 20 1.92 5.30 -4.93
C ARG A 20 1.64 4.18 -3.92
N ARG A 21 1.98 4.41 -2.65
CA ARG A 21 1.68 3.44 -1.57
C ARG A 21 0.18 3.34 -1.33
N ARG A 22 -0.54 4.46 -1.31
CA ARG A 22 -2.02 4.46 -1.24
C ARG A 22 -2.63 3.68 -2.39
N GLN A 23 -2.22 3.97 -3.63
CA GLN A 23 -2.68 3.24 -4.81
C GLN A 23 -2.51 1.72 -4.65
N LEU A 24 -1.36 1.26 -4.15
CA LEU A 24 -1.10 -0.17 -3.89
C LEU A 24 -1.98 -0.75 -2.81
N LEU A 25 -2.13 -0.04 -1.68
CA LEU A 25 -2.93 -0.50 -0.56
C LEU A 25 -4.42 -0.58 -0.92
N PHE A 26 -4.95 0.40 -1.67
CA PHE A 26 -6.32 0.36 -2.19
C PHE A 26 -6.51 -0.74 -3.23
N ALA A 27 -5.57 -0.93 -4.17
CA ALA A 27 -5.66 -2.04 -5.12
C ALA A 27 -5.65 -3.40 -4.40
N LEU A 28 -4.85 -3.55 -3.33
CA LEU A 28 -4.86 -4.75 -2.48
C LEU A 28 -6.16 -4.90 -1.69
N LEU A 29 -6.80 -3.80 -1.29
CA LEU A 29 -8.11 -3.82 -0.64
C LEU A 29 -9.16 -4.40 -1.60
N GLU A 30 -9.20 -3.92 -2.84
CA GLU A 30 -10.11 -4.37 -3.91
C GLU A 30 -9.81 -5.82 -4.38
N HIS A 31 -8.53 -6.14 -4.63
CA HIS A 31 -8.11 -7.44 -5.17
C HIS A 31 -6.73 -7.86 -4.65
N ASN A 32 -6.62 -9.11 -4.21
CA ASN A 32 -5.39 -9.70 -3.69
C ASN A 32 -5.18 -11.09 -4.30
N PRO A 33 -4.02 -11.42 -4.91
CA PRO A 33 -2.78 -10.62 -5.02
C PRO A 33 -2.81 -9.53 -6.11
N GLN A 34 -1.87 -8.58 -6.04
CA GLN A 34 -1.54 -7.65 -7.13
C GLN A 34 -0.29 -8.12 -7.89
N VAL A 35 -0.35 -8.11 -9.22
CA VAL A 35 0.80 -8.46 -10.07
C VAL A 35 1.53 -7.19 -10.46
N VAL A 36 2.84 -7.26 -10.40
CA VAL A 36 3.70 -6.14 -10.72
C VAL A 36 4.60 -6.52 -11.89
N SER A 37 4.59 -5.69 -12.94
CA SER A 37 5.18 -6.04 -14.23
C SER A 37 6.41 -5.18 -14.55
N PRO A 38 7.41 -5.72 -15.28
CA PRO A 38 8.48 -4.91 -15.86
C PRO A 38 7.97 -3.90 -16.89
N GLN A 39 6.80 -4.15 -17.48
CA GLN A 39 6.22 -3.39 -18.58
C GLN A 39 4.74 -3.14 -18.23
N SER A 40 4.34 -1.88 -17.96
CA SER A 40 2.93 -1.53 -17.78
C SER A 40 2.19 -1.89 -19.06
N ALA A 41 1.38 -2.95 -19.02
CA ALA A 41 0.59 -3.37 -20.16
C ALA A 41 -0.83 -2.83 -20.00
N ASN A 42 -1.24 -1.99 -20.95
CA ASN A 42 -2.63 -1.72 -21.32
C ASN A 42 -3.66 -1.60 -20.17
N GLY A 43 -3.67 -0.45 -19.50
CA GLY A 43 -4.87 0.08 -18.84
C GLY A 43 -5.29 -0.54 -17.51
N GLU A 44 -4.70 -1.66 -17.08
CA GLU A 44 -4.88 -2.18 -15.71
C GLU A 44 -3.91 -1.48 -14.76
N LYS A 45 -4.32 -1.20 -13.50
CA LYS A 45 -3.51 -0.55 -12.45
C LYS A 45 -2.32 -1.45 -12.05
N GLN A 46 -1.33 -1.61 -12.93
CA GLN A 46 -0.13 -2.41 -12.71
C GLN A 46 1.01 -1.52 -12.18
N TYR A 47 1.66 -1.96 -11.10
CA TYR A 47 2.87 -1.32 -10.59
C TYR A 47 4.05 -1.65 -11.50
N THR A 48 5.06 -0.78 -11.58
CA THR A 48 6.26 -1.02 -12.39
C THR A 48 7.44 -1.48 -11.55
N LEU A 49 8.40 -2.18 -12.17
CA LEU A 49 9.67 -2.52 -11.52
C LEU A 49 10.42 -1.32 -10.91
N LYS A 50 10.22 -0.11 -11.45
CA LYS A 50 10.86 1.11 -10.94
C LYS A 50 10.21 1.62 -9.65
N ASP A 51 8.93 1.36 -9.44
CA ASP A 51 8.19 1.78 -8.24
C ASP A 51 8.58 0.96 -6.99
N TYR A 52 9.27 -0.16 -7.18
CA TYR A 52 9.66 -1.06 -6.10
C TYR A 52 10.69 -0.49 -5.15
N HIS A 53 11.77 0.08 -5.67
CA HIS A 53 12.96 0.35 -4.86
C HIS A 53 12.72 1.37 -3.74
N VAL A 54 11.65 2.16 -3.83
CA VAL A 54 11.34 3.24 -2.89
C VAL A 54 10.08 2.95 -2.07
N HIS A 55 9.08 2.29 -2.64
CA HIS A 55 7.77 2.15 -2.00
C HIS A 55 7.54 0.79 -1.34
N LEU A 56 7.96 -0.31 -1.97
CA LEU A 56 7.71 -1.64 -1.42
C LEU A 56 8.45 -1.89 -0.10
N PRO A 57 9.75 -1.55 0.03
CA PRO A 57 10.47 -1.72 1.30
C PRO A 57 9.71 -1.11 2.48
N LYS A 58 9.18 0.11 2.32
CA LYS A 58 8.43 0.77 3.39
C LYS A 58 7.15 0.04 3.81
N LEU A 59 6.47 -0.60 2.85
CA LEU A 59 5.25 -1.35 3.14
C LEU A 59 5.54 -2.75 3.69
N THR A 60 6.63 -3.38 3.24
CA THR A 60 7.10 -4.67 3.76
C THR A 60 7.72 -4.54 5.16
N ASP A 61 8.44 -3.45 5.43
CA ASP A 61 9.06 -3.17 6.75
C ASP A 61 8.01 -2.97 7.84
N ASN A 62 6.83 -2.44 7.47
CA ASN A 62 5.66 -2.34 8.36
C ASN A 62 4.76 -3.59 8.30
N GLU A 63 5.14 -4.60 7.52
CA GLU A 63 4.42 -5.87 7.33
C GLU A 63 2.98 -5.71 6.83
N PHE A 64 2.65 -4.58 6.21
CA PHE A 64 1.35 -4.37 5.58
C PHE A 64 1.24 -5.14 4.27
N ILE A 65 2.35 -5.42 3.59
CA ILE A 65 2.38 -6.26 2.39
C ILE A 65 3.47 -7.32 2.50
N THR A 66 3.32 -8.39 1.72
CA THR A 66 4.42 -9.27 1.33
C THR A 66 4.68 -9.11 -0.16
N TYR A 67 5.93 -9.37 -0.58
CA TYR A 67 6.31 -9.30 -1.98
C TYR A 67 7.22 -10.46 -2.35
N GLU A 68 6.75 -11.32 -3.25
CA GLU A 68 7.51 -12.46 -3.77
C GLU A 68 7.20 -12.71 -5.24
N SER A 69 8.21 -13.05 -6.04
CA SER A 69 8.04 -13.48 -7.44
C SER A 69 7.13 -12.56 -8.29
N ASN A 70 7.34 -11.24 -8.21
CA ASN A 70 6.53 -10.23 -8.93
C ASN A 70 5.05 -10.14 -8.48
N LYS A 71 4.70 -10.70 -7.33
CA LYS A 71 3.37 -10.61 -6.72
C LYS A 71 3.45 -9.89 -5.40
N VAL A 72 2.55 -8.94 -5.20
CA VAL A 72 2.34 -8.27 -3.93
C VAL A 72 1.07 -8.82 -3.31
N GLU A 73 1.15 -9.19 -2.04
CA GLU A 73 0.02 -9.72 -1.27
C GLU A 73 -0.19 -8.91 0.01
N LYS A 74 -1.38 -9.02 0.60
CA LYS A 74 -1.65 -8.52 1.96
C LYS A 74 -0.68 -9.19 2.94
N GLY A 75 0.02 -8.36 3.70
CA GLY A 75 0.93 -8.80 4.75
C GLY A 75 0.19 -9.13 6.06
N PRO A 76 0.89 -9.70 7.05
CA PRO A 76 0.28 -10.15 8.30
C PRO A 76 -0.35 -9.00 9.10
N ARG A 77 0.10 -7.75 8.92
CA ARG A 77 -0.45 -6.56 9.59
C ARG A 77 -1.46 -5.79 8.74
N PHE A 78 -1.87 -6.31 7.58
CA PHE A 78 -2.79 -5.58 6.68
C PHE A 78 -4.13 -5.22 7.35
N GLU A 79 -4.62 -6.07 8.27
CA GLU A 79 -5.87 -5.78 9.00
C GLU A 79 -5.77 -4.55 9.92
N GLU A 80 -4.56 -4.10 10.29
CA GLU A 80 -4.39 -2.86 11.06
C GLU A 80 -4.65 -1.60 10.22
N ILE A 81 -4.25 -1.63 8.94
CA ILE A 81 -4.42 -0.49 8.01
C ILE A 81 -5.77 -0.53 7.29
N ARG A 82 -6.38 -1.71 7.12
CA ARG A 82 -7.66 -1.89 6.42
C ARG A 82 -8.77 -0.93 6.89
N PRO A 83 -9.07 -0.77 8.20
CA PRO A 83 -10.16 0.10 8.64
C PRO A 83 -9.97 1.56 8.20
N VAL A 84 -8.73 2.02 8.10
CA VAL A 84 -8.42 3.38 7.63
C VAL A 84 -8.63 3.48 6.12
N LEU A 85 -8.23 2.46 5.36
CA LEU A 85 -8.49 2.42 3.92
C LEU A 85 -10.00 2.42 3.62
N GLU A 86 -10.77 1.58 4.30
CA GLU A 86 -12.23 1.51 4.15
C GLU A 86 -12.90 2.84 4.52
N LEU A 87 -12.44 3.50 5.61
CA LEU A 87 -12.94 4.82 5.99
C LEU A 87 -12.68 5.85 4.89
N LEU A 88 -11.45 5.89 4.36
CA LEU A 88 -11.08 6.84 3.30
C LEU A 88 -11.88 6.58 2.01
N GLU A 89 -12.05 5.32 1.61
CA GLU A 89 -12.87 4.95 0.45
C GLU A 89 -14.33 5.37 0.63
N SER A 90 -14.90 5.13 1.82
CA SER A 90 -16.29 5.46 2.14
C SER A 90 -16.59 6.96 2.20
N GLN A 91 -15.57 7.80 2.32
CA GLN A 91 -15.68 9.26 2.40
C GLN A 91 -15.03 9.95 1.19
N SER A 92 -14.78 9.21 0.11
CA SER A 92 -14.08 9.70 -1.08
C SER A 92 -14.69 10.96 -1.71
N ASP A 93 -16.01 11.14 -1.63
CA ASP A 93 -16.71 12.33 -2.13
C ASP A 93 -16.39 13.62 -1.33
N GLU A 94 -15.94 13.50 -0.07
CA GLU A 94 -15.63 14.62 0.83
C GLU A 94 -14.12 14.87 0.96
N LEU A 95 -13.29 14.01 0.36
CA LEU A 95 -11.84 14.05 0.47
C LEU A 95 -11.18 14.67 -0.78
N PRO A 96 -9.95 15.20 -0.66
CA PRO A 96 -9.18 15.60 -1.82
C PRO A 96 -9.02 14.43 -2.80
N GLY A 97 -9.28 14.66 -4.09
CA GLY A 97 -9.25 13.60 -5.11
C GLY A 97 -7.89 12.95 -5.38
N ASP A 98 -6.83 13.43 -4.73
CA ASP A 98 -5.51 12.79 -4.73
C ASP A 98 -5.29 11.87 -3.52
N LEU A 99 -6.22 11.85 -2.56
CA LEU A 99 -6.12 11.07 -1.32
C LEU A 99 -6.59 9.61 -1.49
N VAL A 100 -7.58 9.35 -2.33
CA VAL A 100 -8.19 8.03 -2.59
C VAL A 100 -8.01 7.63 -4.05
#